data_AF-A0A920BGG2-F1
#
_entry.id   AF-A0A920BGG2-F1
#
_cell.length_a   1.000
_cell.length_b   1.000
_cell.length_c   1.000
_cell.angle_alpha   90.00
_cell.angle_beta   90.00
_cell.angle_gamma   90.00
#
_symmetry.space_group_name_H-M   'P 1'
#
loop_
_entity.id
_entity.type
_entity.pdbx_description
1 polymer ?
#
loop_
_entity_poly.entity_id
_entity_poly.type
_entity_poly.pdbx_seq_one_letter_code
_entity_poly.pdbx_strand_id
1 'polypeptide(L)' 'MRQRGTKVHPGDNVGMGKDHTLFALTEGQVAFRKKSGGKMFVNVVPMAEAADKTLGHHHHMCDRPGLVNWPETDCRE' A
#
# COMPACT_ATOMS: atom_id res chain seq x y z
N MET A 1 -20.76 1.51 3.24
CA MET A 1 -21.64 1.11 2.13
C MET A 1 -22.79 0.25 2.64
N ARG A 2 -24.03 0.51 2.21
CA ARG A 2 -25.21 -0.28 2.60
C ARG A 2 -25.61 -1.21 1.46
N GLN A 3 -25.75 -2.51 1.74
CA GLN A 3 -26.15 -3.49 0.74
C GLN A 3 -27.46 -4.18 1.14
N ARG A 4 -28.29 -4.49 0.13
CA ARG A 4 -29.45 -5.39 0.27
C ARG A 4 -28.96 -6.79 -0.09
N GLY A 5 -28.70 -7.62 0.94
CA GLY A 5 -28.04 -8.92 0.81
C GLY A 5 -26.51 -8.83 0.73
N THR A 6 -25.83 -9.98 0.71
CA THR A 6 -24.35 -10.07 0.84
C THR A 6 -23.68 -10.24 -0.53
N LYS A 7 -23.76 -9.21 -1.38
CA LYS A 7 -23.03 -9.21 -2.67
C LYS A 7 -21.53 -9.05 -2.46
N VAL A 8 -21.15 -8.25 -1.46
CA VAL A 8 -19.77 -7.97 -1.11
C VAL A 8 -19.49 -8.42 0.31
N HIS A 9 -18.37 -9.12 0.47
CA HIS A 9 -17.95 -9.69 1.74
C HIS A 9 -16.88 -8.79 2.38
N PRO A 10 -16.89 -8.64 3.71
CA PRO A 10 -15.82 -7.96 4.42
C PRO A 10 -14.52 -8.77 4.29
N GLY A 11 -13.44 -8.07 4.00
CA GLY A 11 -12.06 -8.55 4.08
C GLY A 11 -11.32 -7.82 5.19
N ASP A 12 -10.02 -7.58 5.00
CA ASP A 12 -9.16 -6.98 6.03
C ASP A 12 -9.56 -5.53 6.35
N ASN A 13 -9.56 -5.19 7.65
CA ASN A 13 -9.87 -3.86 8.17
C ASN A 13 -11.28 -3.33 7.84
N VAL A 14 -12.23 -4.24 7.56
CA VAL A 14 -13.63 -3.91 7.28
C VAL A 14 -14.57 -4.65 8.24
N GLY A 15 -15.44 -3.90 8.93
CA GLY A 15 -16.50 -4.42 9.77
C GLY A 15 -17.86 -4.50 9.07
N MET A 16 -18.76 -5.36 9.56
CA MET A 16 -20.14 -5.49 9.10
C MET A 16 -21.12 -5.20 10.23
N GLY A 17 -22.08 -4.29 10.00
CA GLY A 17 -23.17 -3.99 10.92
C GLY A 17 -24.38 -4.90 10.73
N LYS A 18 -25.37 -4.78 11.64
CA LYS A 18 -26.61 -5.58 11.66
C LYS A 18 -27.39 -5.52 10.33
N ASP A 19 -27.38 -4.36 9.68
CA ASP A 19 -28.06 -4.15 8.39
C ASP A 19 -27.17 -4.48 7.18
N HIS A 20 -26.20 -5.39 7.33
CA HIS A 20 -25.17 -5.68 6.33
C HIS A 20 -24.42 -4.45 5.82
N THR A 21 -24.35 -3.40 6.65
CA THR A 21 -23.62 -2.17 6.32
C THR A 21 -22.14 -2.41 6.56
N LEU A 22 -21.33 -2.22 5.53
CA LEU A 22 -19.88 -2.38 5.64
C LEU A 22 -19.23 -1.03 5.96
N PHE A 23 -18.35 -1.02 6.96
CA PHE A 23 -17.63 0.15 7.46
C PHE A 23 -16.13 -0.15 7.61
N ALA A 24 -15.28 0.86 7.43
CA ALA A 24 -13.84 0.73 7.63
C ALA A 24 -13.53 0.84 9.13
N LEU A 25 -12.65 -0.05 9.61
CA LEU A 25 -12.13 0.00 10.99
C LEU A 25 -10.92 0.92 11.12
N THR A 26 -10.24 1.17 10.00
CA THR A 26 -9.00 1.94 9.94
C THR A 26 -9.07 2.91 8.78
N GLU A 27 -8.39 4.04 8.91
CA GLU A 27 -8.19 5.00 7.83
C GLU A 27 -7.21 4.45 6.79
N GLY A 28 -7.54 4.60 5.51
CA GLY A 28 -6.75 4.04 4.43
C GLY A 28 -7.49 4.01 3.10
N GLN A 29 -6.89 3.35 2.13
CA GLN A 29 -7.45 3.18 0.80
C GLN A 29 -8.29 1.92 0.72
N VAL A 30 -9.49 2.03 0.13
CA VAL A 30 -10.39 0.89 -0.06
C VAL A 30 -10.00 0.14 -1.32
N ALA A 31 -9.59 -1.13 -1.18
CA ALA A 31 -9.31 -2.04 -2.27
C ALA A 31 -10.45 -3.05 -2.42
N PHE A 32 -10.75 -3.39 -3.68
CA PHE A 32 -11.73 -4.41 -4.02
C PHE A 32 -11.01 -5.58 -4.70
N ARG A 33 -11.21 -6.79 -4.17
CA ARG A 33 -10.64 -8.01 -4.76
C ARG A 33 -11.74 -8.97 -5.16
N LYS A 34 -11.63 -9.51 -6.37
CA LYS A 34 -12.50 -10.59 -6.85
C LYS A 34 -11.77 -11.91 -6.63
N LYS A 35 -12.37 -12.84 -5.87
CA LYS A 35 -11.83 -14.19 -5.73
C LYS A 35 -12.40 -15.10 -6.83
N SER A 36 -11.63 -16.11 -7.23
CA SER A 36 -12.13 -17.17 -8.11
C SER A 36 -13.33 -17.83 -7.44
N GLY A 37 -14.50 -17.78 -8.08
CA GLY A 37 -15.80 -18.11 -7.49
C GLY A 37 -16.80 -16.94 -7.42
N GLY A 38 -16.49 -15.80 -8.05
CA GLY A 38 -17.44 -14.68 -8.24
C GLY A 38 -17.73 -13.87 -6.97
N LYS A 39 -17.04 -14.17 -5.87
CA LYS A 39 -17.20 -13.47 -4.60
C LYS A 39 -16.33 -12.21 -4.58
N MET A 40 -16.98 -11.09 -4.29
CA MET A 40 -16.35 -9.78 -4.14
C MET A 40 -15.96 -9.57 -2.68
N PHE A 41 -14.72 -9.16 -2.43
CA PHE A 41 -14.21 -8.83 -1.10
C PHE A 41 -13.74 -7.38 -1.06
N VAL A 42 -13.97 -6.70 0.07
CA VAL A 42 -13.45 -5.36 0.32
C VAL A 42 -12.42 -5.41 1.43
N ASN A 43 -11.25 -4.86 1.18
CA ASN A 43 -10.18 -4.72 2.15
C ASN A 43 -9.72 -3.26 2.21
N VAL A 44 -9.34 -2.77 3.38
CA VAL A 44 -8.77 -1.42 3.55
C VAL A 44 -7.27 -1.53 3.76
N VAL A 45 -6.49 -0.91 2.89
CA VAL A 45 -5.03 -0.81 2.98
C VAL A 45 -4.71 0.48 3.74
N PRO A 46 -4.18 0.40 4.98
CA PRO A 46 -3.83 1.59 5.74
C PRO A 46 -2.70 2.36 5.06
N MET A 47 -2.79 3.69 5.05
CA MET A 47 -1.80 4.54 4.36
C MET A 47 -0.40 4.44 4.99
N ALA A 48 -0.33 4.07 6.27
CA ALA A 48 0.91 3.82 6.99
C ALA A 48 1.75 2.66 6.40
N GLU A 49 1.11 1.60 5.89
CA GLU A 49 1.82 0.45 5.27
C GLU A 49 2.13 0.64 3.78
N ALA A 50 1.51 1.62 3.11
CA ALA A 50 1.75 1.88 1.69
C ALA A 50 3.10 2.58 1.45
N ALA A 51 3.59 3.37 2.42
CA ALA A 51 4.85 4.11 2.31
C ALA A 51 6.10 3.22 2.41
N ASP A 52 6.02 2.09 3.13
CA ASP A 52 7.13 1.15 3.31
C ASP A 52 7.47 0.36 2.02
N LYS A 53 6.49 0.18 1.12
CA LYS A 53 6.67 -0.60 -0.11
C LYS A 53 7.38 0.16 -1.24
N THR A 54 7.46 1.49 -1.14
CA THR A 54 8.21 2.33 -2.09
C THR A 54 9.65 2.60 -1.65
N LEU A 55 10.03 2.18 -0.43
CA LEU A 55 11.41 2.29 0.09
C LEU A 55 12.10 0.92 0.16
N GLY A 56 11.78 0.01 -0.77
CA GLY A 56 12.53 -1.21 -1.00
C GLY A 56 13.31 -1.12 -2.30
N HIS A 57 14.65 -1.20 -2.20
CA HIS A 57 15.70 -1.12 -3.23
C HIS A 57 16.39 0.25 -3.39
N HIS A 58 16.87 0.83 -2.28
CA HIS A 58 18.19 1.46 -2.35
C HIS A 58 19.22 0.34 -2.54
N HIS A 59 19.52 -0.01 -3.79
CA HIS A 59 20.78 -0.69 -4.10
C HIS A 59 21.87 0.27 -3.62
N HIS A 60 22.47 -0.04 -2.47
CA HIS A 60 23.60 0.70 -1.94
C HIS A 60 24.74 0.51 -2.94
N MET A 61 24.87 1.42 -3.91
CA MET A 61 26.00 1.53 -4.82
C MET A 61 27.23 2.06 -4.04
N CYS A 62 27.56 1.43 -2.92
CA CYS A 62 28.80 1.64 -2.17
C CYS A 62 29.56 0.33 -2.13
N ASP A 63 29.94 -0.17 -3.30
CA ASP A 63 31.12 -1.00 -3.43
C ASP A 63 31.66 -0.89 -4.87
N ARG A 64 32.31 0.24 -5.13
CA ARG A 64 33.35 0.28 -6.16
C ARG A 64 34.64 0.76 -5.49
N PRO A 65 35.46 -0.15 -4.95
CA PRO A 65 36.76 0.22 -4.45
C PRO A 65 37.67 0.56 -5.64
N GLY A 66 38.23 1.77 -5.60
CA GLY A 66 39.40 2.15 -6.39
C GLY A 66 39.09 2.73 -7.76
N LEU A 67 39.07 4.07 -7.85
CA LEU A 67 40.13 4.76 -8.57
C LEU A 67 40.17 6.23 -8.13
N VAL A 68 41.37 6.62 -7.76
CA VAL A 68 41.77 7.90 -7.18
C VAL A 68 41.76 9.05 -8.20
N ASN A 69 41.54 10.25 -7.67
CA ASN A 69 41.77 11.59 -8.23
C ASN A 69 40.75 12.13 -9.25
N TRP A 70 39.85 12.97 -8.76
CA TRP A 70 39.28 14.09 -9.53
C TRP A 70 39.62 15.39 -8.80
N PRO A 71 40.24 16.38 -9.47
CA PRO A 71 40.65 17.62 -8.82
C PRO A 71 39.41 18.44 -8.44
N GLU A 72 39.37 18.87 -7.18
CA GLU A 72 38.53 19.97 -6.71
C GLU A 72 38.82 21.19 -7.58
N THR A 73 37.90 21.53 -8.48
CA THR A 73 37.86 22.88 -9.02
C THR A 73 36.43 23.23 -9.43
N ASP A 74 35.99 24.34 -8.85
CA ASP A 74 34.90 25.20 -9.26
C ASP A 74 33.49 24.92 -8.71
N CYS A 75 33.27 25.43 -7.49
CA CYS A 75 32.00 26.00 -7.08
C CYS A 75 32.20 27.50 -6.89
N ARG A 76 32.21 28.26 -7.98
CA ARG A 76 31.97 29.71 -7.91
C ARG A 76 31.22 30.19 -9.13
N GLU A 77 29.89 30.30 -8.99
CA GLU A 77 29.06 31.45 -9.39
C GLU A 77 27.64 31.33 -8.80
#